data_AF-F2U748-F1
#
_entry.id   AF-F2U748-F1
#
_cell.length_a   1.000
_cell.length_b   1.000
_cell.length_c   1.000
_cell.angle_alpha   90.00
_cell.angle_beta   90.00
_cell.angle_gamma   90.00
#
_symmetry.space_group_name_H-M   'P 1'
#
loop_
_entity.id
_entity.type
_entity.pdbx_description
1 polymer ?
#
loop_
_entity_poly.entity_id
_entity_poly.type
_entity_poly.pdbx_seq_one_letter_code
_entity_poly.pdbx_strand_id
1 'polypeptide(L)'
;MSSGSRGGLSKDTQALVAQMMADSKLTAFQRRQLEAKMKAGKALPTKVDPTSSAQRPDPTKRQAGARKPARKPSVDKIQHRKPLSAIVSSTGGYARPKYEAQPGKDRGLAREQLADELAFGKDIAQAKQAIREKGRTASRASTTAQPPQRVQTEPQVDLFDILVQEIEERQEHLNELRQARHDPQAIARVKAEISQRIRQLELLDRQRSQGIRKHNPA
;
A
#
# COMPACT_ATOMS: atom_id res chain seq x y z
N MET A 1 -30.36 -50.00 25.68
CA MET A 1 -29.35 -48.92 25.62
C MET A 1 -28.56 -49.13 24.34
N SER A 2 -28.91 -48.40 23.27
CA SER A 2 -28.38 -48.64 21.92
C SER A 2 -26.96 -48.09 21.81
N SER A 3 -26.02 -48.98 21.53
CA SER A 3 -24.62 -48.70 21.22
C SER A 3 -24.50 -47.96 19.88
N GLY A 4 -24.22 -46.66 19.95
CA GLY A 4 -24.04 -45.80 18.78
C GLY A 4 -22.85 -46.23 17.91
N SER A 5 -23.16 -46.49 16.64
CA SER A 5 -22.28 -46.88 15.54
C SER A 5 -20.93 -46.16 15.52
N ARG A 6 -19.85 -46.96 15.48
CA ARG A 6 -18.49 -46.52 15.12
C ARG A 6 -18.41 -46.39 13.60
N GLY A 7 -18.81 -45.25 13.06
CA GLY A 7 -18.66 -44.92 11.64
C GLY A 7 -18.16 -43.48 11.50
N GLY A 8 -16.96 -43.31 10.95
CA GLY A 8 -16.49 -41.99 10.55
C GLY A 8 -17.43 -41.38 9.49
N LEU A 9 -17.53 -40.06 9.46
CA LEU A 9 -18.33 -39.33 8.46
C LEU A 9 -17.86 -39.70 7.05
N SER A 10 -18.78 -39.98 6.11
CA SER A 10 -18.43 -40.21 4.70
C SER A 10 -17.73 -38.98 4.09
N LYS A 11 -16.89 -39.18 3.07
CA LYS A 11 -16.15 -38.10 2.42
C LYS A 11 -17.06 -36.97 1.93
N ASP A 12 -18.21 -37.34 1.36
CA ASP A 12 -19.20 -36.38 0.88
C ASP A 12 -19.82 -35.58 2.03
N THR A 13 -20.11 -36.24 3.16
CA THR A 13 -20.57 -35.56 4.38
C THR A 13 -19.51 -34.63 4.95
N GLN A 14 -18.23 -35.02 4.90
CA GLN A 14 -17.13 -34.16 5.35
C GLN A 14 -16.99 -32.92 4.46
N ALA A 15 -17.15 -33.06 3.14
CA ALA A 15 -17.12 -31.93 2.20
C ALA A 15 -18.29 -30.97 2.44
N LEU A 16 -19.50 -31.50 2.65
CA LEU A 16 -20.68 -30.69 2.98
C LEU A 16 -20.49 -29.91 4.28
N VAL A 17 -20.00 -30.58 5.35
CA VAL A 17 -19.74 -29.90 6.63
C VAL A 17 -18.65 -28.84 6.48
N ALA A 18 -17.63 -29.06 5.66
CA ALA A 18 -16.60 -28.05 5.39
C ALA A 18 -17.17 -26.79 4.72
N GLN A 19 -18.10 -26.96 3.76
CA GLN A 19 -18.82 -25.85 3.14
C GLN A 19 -19.70 -25.12 4.16
N MET A 20 -20.47 -25.85 4.97
CA MET A 20 -21.28 -25.26 6.05
C MET A 20 -20.43 -24.48 7.05
N MET A 21 -19.22 -24.95 7.37
CA MET A 21 -18.27 -24.27 8.25
C MET A 21 -17.65 -23.02 7.64
N ALA A 22 -17.56 -22.94 6.30
CA ALA A 22 -17.09 -21.76 5.59
C ALA A 22 -18.17 -20.66 5.53
N ASP A 23 -19.42 -21.08 5.34
CA ASP A 23 -20.58 -20.18 5.27
C ASP A 23 -21.04 -19.72 6.66
N SER A 24 -20.85 -20.56 7.67
CA SER A 24 -21.05 -20.19 9.07
C SER A 24 -19.90 -19.28 9.51
N LYS A 25 -20.21 -18.11 10.07
CA LYS A 25 -19.23 -17.12 10.60
C LYS A 25 -18.47 -17.62 11.85
N LEU A 26 -17.96 -18.85 11.82
CA LEU A 26 -17.19 -19.49 12.88
C LEU A 26 -15.83 -18.83 13.04
N THR A 27 -15.35 -18.76 14.27
CA THR A 27 -13.98 -18.32 14.55
C THR A 27 -12.97 -19.39 14.10
N ALA A 28 -11.72 -19.00 13.85
CA ALA A 28 -10.67 -19.94 13.46
C ALA A 28 -10.45 -21.06 14.50
N PHE A 29 -10.67 -20.76 15.78
CA PHE A 29 -10.58 -21.73 16.88
C PHE A 29 -11.70 -22.78 16.79
N GLN A 30 -12.94 -22.35 16.61
CA GLN A 30 -14.10 -23.23 16.43
C GLN A 30 -13.93 -24.12 15.20
N ARG A 31 -13.44 -23.55 14.09
CA ARG A 31 -13.13 -24.34 12.87
C ARG A 31 -12.12 -25.45 13.15
N ARG A 32 -11.00 -25.10 13.78
CA ARG A 32 -9.97 -26.08 14.15
C ARG A 32 -10.49 -27.18 15.07
N GLN A 33 -11.35 -26.83 16.03
CA GLN A 33 -11.94 -27.80 16.96
C GLN A 33 -12.85 -28.80 16.25
N LEU A 34 -13.71 -28.33 15.34
CA LEU A 34 -14.62 -29.17 14.55
C LEU A 34 -13.83 -30.08 13.59
N GLU A 35 -12.88 -29.52 12.84
CA GLU A 35 -12.02 -30.29 11.93
C GLU A 35 -11.22 -31.38 12.65
N ALA A 36 -10.69 -31.09 13.85
CA ALA A 36 -9.94 -32.07 14.63
C ALA A 36 -10.82 -33.26 15.05
N LYS A 37 -12.10 -33.02 15.38
CA LYS A 37 -13.05 -34.08 15.74
C LYS A 37 -13.46 -34.90 14.53
N MET A 38 -13.68 -34.26 13.38
CA MET A 38 -13.96 -34.93 12.10
C MET A 38 -12.81 -35.84 11.69
N LYS A 39 -11.57 -35.35 11.73
CA LYS A 39 -10.36 -36.13 11.41
C LYS A 39 -10.15 -37.30 12.37
N ALA A 40 -10.54 -37.14 13.64
CA ALA A 40 -10.46 -38.19 14.64
C ALA A 40 -11.58 -39.24 14.52
N GLY A 41 -12.51 -39.10 13.55
CA GLY A 41 -13.65 -40.00 13.37
C GLY A 41 -14.62 -40.00 14.56
N LYS A 42 -14.61 -38.94 15.37
CA LYS A 42 -15.50 -38.78 16.53
C LYS A 42 -16.74 -37.99 16.10
N ALA A 43 -17.84 -38.19 16.82
CA ALA A 43 -19.05 -37.40 16.62
C ALA A 43 -18.77 -35.89 16.78
N LEU A 44 -19.46 -35.07 15.98
CA LEU A 44 -19.37 -33.62 16.04
C LEU A 44 -19.90 -33.10 17.40
N PRO A 45 -19.22 -32.13 18.03
CA PRO A 45 -19.66 -31.57 19.30
C PRO A 45 -20.93 -30.72 19.11
N THR A 46 -21.89 -30.83 20.04
CA THR A 46 -23.13 -30.04 20.04
C THR A 46 -22.92 -28.60 20.51
N LYS A 47 -21.80 -28.33 21.18
CA LYS A 47 -21.40 -27.00 21.65
C LYS A 47 -19.93 -26.79 21.33
N VAL A 48 -19.61 -25.62 20.80
CA VAL A 48 -18.24 -25.15 20.59
C VAL A 48 -18.05 -23.88 21.42
N ASP A 49 -16.97 -23.82 22.19
CA ASP A 49 -16.75 -22.69 23.09
C ASP A 49 -16.47 -21.41 22.26
N PRO A 50 -17.12 -20.28 22.58
CA PRO A 50 -17.07 -19.08 21.75
C PRO A 50 -15.68 -18.46 21.65
N THR A 51 -14.82 -18.65 22.64
CA THR A 51 -13.38 -18.38 22.61
C THR A 51 -12.83 -18.83 23.97
N SER A 52 -11.81 -19.68 23.99
CA SER A 52 -10.81 -19.64 25.07
C SER A 52 -9.63 -20.52 24.68
N SER A 53 -8.51 -19.90 24.30
CA SER A 53 -7.23 -20.45 24.75
C SER A 53 -7.36 -20.51 26.28
N ALA A 54 -7.31 -21.72 26.84
CA ALA A 54 -7.43 -21.97 28.28
C ALA A 54 -6.98 -20.78 29.13
N GLN A 55 -7.82 -20.35 30.09
CA GLN A 55 -7.37 -19.43 31.14
C GLN A 55 -6.01 -19.94 31.62
N ARG A 56 -4.96 -19.13 31.39
CA ARG A 56 -3.66 -19.42 31.99
C ARG A 56 -3.93 -19.56 33.49
N PRO A 57 -3.47 -20.64 34.14
CA PRO A 57 -3.67 -20.76 35.57
C PRO A 57 -3.13 -19.50 36.23
N ASP A 58 -3.95 -18.86 37.06
CA ASP A 58 -3.53 -17.70 37.83
C ASP A 58 -2.26 -18.07 38.60
N PRO A 59 -1.18 -17.25 38.52
CA PRO A 59 0.05 -17.53 39.24
C PRO A 59 -0.13 -17.55 40.76
N THR A 60 -1.29 -17.10 41.26
CA THR A 60 -1.63 -17.00 42.68
C THR A 60 -2.08 -18.32 43.31
N LYS A 61 -2.37 -19.37 42.52
CA LYS A 61 -2.76 -20.70 43.05
C LYS A 61 -1.58 -21.67 43.20
N ARG A 62 -0.35 -21.15 43.35
CA ARG A 62 0.77 -21.96 43.87
C ARG A 62 0.52 -22.22 45.35
N GLN A 63 0.00 -23.42 45.64
CA GLN A 63 -0.18 -23.90 47.00
C GLN A 63 1.10 -23.67 47.82
N ALA A 64 0.95 -23.06 48.98
CA ALA A 64 2.02 -22.73 49.91
C ALA A 64 2.63 -24.00 50.51
N GLY A 65 3.44 -24.72 49.73
CA GLY A 65 4.39 -25.69 50.27
C GLY A 65 5.47 -24.92 51.03
N ALA A 66 5.75 -25.35 52.26
CA ALA A 66 6.73 -24.75 53.16
C ALA A 66 8.03 -24.36 52.41
N ARG A 67 8.28 -23.06 52.29
CA ARG A 67 9.51 -22.53 51.68
C ARG A 67 10.68 -22.91 52.58
N LYS A 68 11.55 -23.83 52.14
CA LYS A 68 12.86 -23.99 52.76
C LYS A 68 13.59 -22.63 52.69
N PRO A 69 14.35 -22.21 53.72
CA PRO A 69 15.08 -20.96 53.67
C PRO A 69 16.06 -21.00 52.50
N ALA A 70 15.87 -20.10 51.53
CA ALA A 70 16.77 -19.97 50.40
C ALA A 70 18.14 -19.54 50.93
N ARG A 71 19.16 -20.38 50.74
CA ARG A 71 20.55 -19.97 50.97
C ARG A 71 20.83 -18.75 50.08
N LYS A 72 21.30 -17.66 50.68
CA LYS A 72 21.74 -16.48 49.94
C LYS A 72 22.84 -16.93 48.97
N PRO A 73 22.78 -16.60 47.68
CA PRO A 73 23.87 -16.93 46.77
C PRO A 73 25.12 -16.17 47.25
N SER A 74 26.17 -16.93 47.58
CA SER A 74 27.50 -16.38 47.92
C SER A 74 28.05 -15.69 46.68
N VAL A 75 28.06 -14.35 46.68
CA VAL A 75 28.55 -13.54 45.56
C VAL A 75 30.07 -13.70 45.38
N ASP A 76 30.77 -14.13 46.43
CA ASP A 76 32.24 -14.18 46.46
C ASP A 76 32.88 -15.37 45.70
N LYS A 77 32.09 -16.30 45.16
CA LYS A 77 32.62 -17.48 44.41
C LYS A 77 32.47 -17.38 42.89
N ILE A 78 32.14 -16.20 42.35
CA ILE A 78 31.98 -15.98 40.90
C ILE A 78 33.18 -15.19 40.35
N GLN A 79 34.41 -15.65 40.61
CA GLN A 79 35.63 -14.94 40.17
C GLN A 79 36.09 -15.29 38.74
N HIS A 80 35.33 -16.11 37.99
CA HIS A 80 35.76 -16.59 36.66
C HIS A 80 34.73 -16.42 35.54
N ARG A 81 33.70 -15.59 35.72
CA ARG A 81 32.77 -15.31 34.62
C ARG A 81 33.32 -14.18 33.76
N LYS A 82 33.70 -14.51 32.52
CA LYS A 82 34.02 -13.51 31.50
C LYS A 82 32.79 -12.59 31.33
N PRO A 83 32.99 -11.26 31.19
CA PRO A 83 31.88 -10.34 30.98
C PRO A 83 31.17 -10.65 29.66
N LEU A 84 29.88 -10.33 29.58
CA LEU A 84 29.05 -10.63 28.41
C LEU A 84 29.66 -10.08 27.11
N SER A 85 30.24 -8.88 27.17
CA SER A 85 30.96 -8.26 26.04
C SER A 85 32.11 -9.12 25.52
N ALA A 86 32.94 -9.67 26.42
CA ALA A 86 34.05 -10.54 26.05
C ALA A 86 33.57 -11.85 25.41
N ILE A 87 32.44 -12.39 25.88
CA ILE A 87 31.81 -13.58 25.28
C ILE A 87 31.24 -13.27 23.89
N VAL A 88 30.59 -12.12 23.72
CA VAL A 88 30.05 -11.70 22.41
C VAL A 88 31.20 -11.49 21.41
N SER A 89 32.30 -10.86 21.84
CA SER A 89 33.48 -10.63 21.00
C SER A 89 34.27 -11.90 20.67
N SER A 90 34.40 -12.85 21.61
CA SER A 90 35.21 -14.07 21.38
C SER A 90 34.47 -15.15 20.59
N THR A 91 33.16 -15.26 20.80
CA THR A 91 32.39 -16.44 20.37
C THR A 91 31.36 -16.10 19.29
N GLY A 92 31.07 -14.81 19.05
CA GLY A 92 30.06 -14.34 18.09
C GLY A 92 28.61 -14.79 18.37
N GLY A 93 28.39 -15.70 19.32
CA GLY A 93 27.14 -16.41 19.57
C GLY A 93 25.98 -15.59 20.15
N TYR A 94 26.15 -14.27 20.25
CA TYR A 94 25.11 -13.33 20.69
C TYR A 94 24.91 -12.17 19.70
N ALA A 95 25.52 -12.23 18.51
CA ALA A 95 25.22 -11.29 17.45
C ALA A 95 23.81 -11.55 16.93
N ARG A 96 22.85 -10.72 17.32
CA ARG A 96 21.50 -10.77 16.74
C ARG A 96 21.60 -10.36 15.26
N PRO A 97 21.03 -11.14 14.32
CA PRO A 97 20.99 -10.71 12.93
C PRO A 97 20.32 -9.34 12.86
N LYS A 98 20.95 -8.40 12.16
CA LYS A 98 20.37 -7.08 11.93
C LYS A 98 19.08 -7.28 11.14
N TYR A 99 18.02 -6.60 11.56
CA TYR A 99 16.77 -6.62 10.82
C TYR A 99 16.98 -5.87 9.50
N GLU A 100 16.85 -6.60 8.40
CA GLU A 100 16.81 -6.03 7.06
C GLU A 100 15.35 -5.83 6.67
N ALA A 101 14.91 -4.57 6.65
CA ALA A 101 13.58 -4.24 6.18
C ALA A 101 13.49 -4.58 4.69
N GLN A 102 12.70 -5.59 4.35
CA GLN A 102 12.34 -5.84 2.97
C GLN A 102 11.42 -4.72 2.49
N PRO A 103 11.61 -4.19 1.27
CA PRO A 103 10.67 -3.23 0.70
C PRO A 103 9.28 -3.85 0.70
N GLY A 104 8.36 -3.22 1.44
CA GLY A 104 6.98 -3.67 1.54
C GLY A 104 6.28 -3.56 0.19
N LYS A 105 5.22 -4.35 0.00
CA LYS A 105 4.29 -4.18 -1.12
C LYS A 105 3.62 -2.81 -1.00
N ASP A 106 3.62 -2.03 -2.07
CA ASP A 106 2.94 -0.75 -2.09
C ASP A 106 1.42 -0.97 -1.99
N ARG A 107 0.85 -0.56 -0.85
CA ARG A 107 -0.58 -0.72 -0.56
C ARG A 107 -1.44 0.20 -1.44
N GLY A 108 -0.89 1.31 -1.94
CA GLY A 108 -1.56 2.19 -2.89
C GLY A 108 -1.79 1.50 -4.22
N LEU A 109 -0.73 0.90 -4.77
CA LEU A 109 -0.81 0.11 -6.01
C LEU A 109 -1.80 -1.06 -5.88
N ALA A 110 -1.72 -1.82 -4.78
CA ALA A 110 -2.63 -2.95 -4.57
C ALA A 110 -4.11 -2.52 -4.48
N ARG A 111 -4.40 -1.35 -3.89
CA ARG A 111 -5.77 -0.80 -3.86
C ARG A 111 -6.25 -0.37 -5.25
N GLU A 112 -5.40 0.29 -6.01
CA GLU A 112 -5.70 0.74 -7.36
C GLU A 112 -5.97 -0.45 -8.29
N GLN A 113 -5.11 -1.49 -8.24
CA GLN A 113 -5.28 -2.72 -9.00
C GLN A 113 -6.63 -3.39 -8.70
N LEU A 114 -7.00 -3.48 -7.43
CA LEU A 114 -8.27 -4.06 -7.02
C LEU A 114 -9.47 -3.20 -7.44
N ALA A 115 -9.35 -1.87 -7.40
CA ALA A 115 -10.37 -0.97 -7.91
C ALA A 115 -10.57 -1.13 -9.43
N ASP A 116 -9.48 -1.24 -10.19
CA ASP A 116 -9.52 -1.48 -11.64
C ASP A 116 -10.16 -2.83 -11.97
N GLU A 117 -9.81 -3.89 -11.22
CA GLU A 117 -10.43 -5.22 -11.39
C GLU A 117 -11.94 -5.22 -11.11
N LEU A 118 -12.39 -4.49 -10.08
CA LEU A 118 -13.81 -4.39 -9.74
C LEU A 118 -14.60 -3.53 -10.74
N ALA A 119 -13.98 -2.48 -11.28
CA ALA A 119 -14.64 -1.56 -12.21
C ALA A 119 -14.71 -2.11 -13.64
N PHE A 120 -13.62 -2.70 -14.14
CA PHE A 120 -13.45 -3.05 -15.55
C PHE A 120 -13.25 -4.55 -15.79
N GLY A 121 -13.16 -5.35 -14.73
CA GLY A 121 -12.81 -6.77 -14.82
C GLY A 121 -11.31 -7.03 -14.94
N LYS A 122 -10.93 -8.31 -14.84
CA LYS A 122 -9.52 -8.73 -14.75
C LYS A 122 -8.72 -8.47 -16.02
N ASP A 123 -9.31 -8.66 -17.19
CA ASP A 123 -8.60 -8.57 -18.47
C ASP A 123 -8.12 -7.13 -18.76
N ILE A 124 -9.00 -6.14 -18.50
CA ILE A 124 -8.68 -4.72 -18.70
C ILE A 124 -7.70 -4.24 -17.62
N ALA A 125 -7.87 -4.66 -16.37
CA ALA A 125 -6.95 -4.34 -15.29
C ALA A 125 -5.54 -4.88 -15.55
N GLN A 126 -5.42 -6.10 -16.07
CA GLN A 126 -4.13 -6.69 -16.44
C GLN A 126 -3.48 -5.99 -17.64
N ALA A 127 -4.25 -5.60 -18.66
CA ALA A 127 -3.74 -4.81 -19.78
C ALA A 127 -3.18 -3.45 -19.31
N LYS A 128 -3.90 -2.74 -18.44
CA LYS A 128 -3.47 -1.47 -17.85
C LYS A 128 -2.19 -1.63 -17.00
N GLN A 129 -2.09 -2.71 -16.22
CA GLN A 129 -0.88 -3.04 -15.46
C GLN A 129 0.31 -3.35 -16.37
N ALA A 130 0.11 -4.14 -17.44
CA ALA A 130 1.17 -4.47 -18.39
C ALA A 130 1.72 -3.23 -19.11
N ILE A 131 0.86 -2.26 -19.45
CA ILE A 131 1.30 -0.97 -20.01
C ILE A 131 2.14 -0.19 -18.99
N ARG A 132 1.70 -0.15 -17.74
CA ARG A 132 2.40 0.55 -16.64
C ARG A 132 3.76 -0.09 -16.32
N GLU A 133 3.85 -1.42 -16.40
CA GLU A 133 5.10 -2.15 -16.22
C GLU A 133 6.06 -1.94 -17.39
N LYS A 134 5.58 -1.94 -18.64
CA LYS A 134 6.39 -1.59 -19.82
C LYS A 134 6.93 -0.16 -19.75
N GLY A 135 6.11 0.79 -19.29
CA GLY A 135 6.56 2.17 -19.06
C GLY A 135 7.62 2.27 -17.96
N ARG A 136 7.56 1.41 -16.93
CA ARG A 136 8.56 1.33 -15.86
C ARG A 136 9.84 0.60 -16.26
N THR A 137 9.78 -0.41 -17.13
CA THR A 137 11.00 -1.08 -17.61
C THR A 137 11.75 -0.22 -18.62
N ALA A 138 11.04 0.55 -19.45
CA ALA A 138 11.64 1.56 -20.32
C ALA A 138 12.39 2.65 -19.51
N SER A 139 11.84 3.07 -18.36
CA SER A 139 12.50 4.05 -17.48
C SER A 139 13.57 3.47 -16.56
N ARG A 140 13.65 2.13 -16.40
CA ARG A 140 14.66 1.44 -15.58
C ARG A 140 15.83 0.90 -16.41
N ALA A 141 15.64 0.65 -17.70
CA ALA A 141 16.71 0.33 -18.64
C ALA A 141 17.65 1.52 -18.90
N SER A 142 17.25 2.75 -18.57
CA SER A 142 18.07 3.97 -18.67
C SER A 142 18.91 4.28 -17.43
N THR A 143 18.96 3.39 -16.42
CA THR A 143 19.73 3.62 -15.17
C THR A 143 21.15 3.02 -15.19
N THR A 144 21.66 2.58 -16.35
CA THR A 144 23.08 2.28 -16.52
C THR A 144 23.73 3.48 -17.19
N ALA A 145 24.74 4.06 -16.53
CA ALA A 145 25.42 5.30 -16.89
C ALA A 145 25.77 5.40 -18.39
N GLN A 146 24.93 6.11 -19.15
CA GLN A 146 25.33 6.76 -20.39
C GLN A 146 25.54 8.26 -20.09
N PRO A 147 26.56 8.92 -20.69
CA PRO A 147 26.63 10.38 -20.68
C PRO A 147 25.30 10.91 -21.24
N PRO A 148 24.78 12.03 -20.71
CA PRO A 148 23.39 12.41 -20.87
C PRO A 148 23.03 12.53 -22.36
N GLN A 149 22.42 11.48 -22.90
CA GLN A 149 21.72 11.59 -24.17
C GLN A 149 20.55 12.52 -23.90
N ARG A 150 20.57 13.65 -24.60
CA ARG A 150 19.51 14.66 -24.63
C ARG A 150 18.16 13.96 -24.54
N VAL A 151 17.51 14.16 -23.40
CA VAL A 151 16.08 13.96 -23.26
C VAL A 151 15.48 14.60 -24.51
N GLN A 152 14.80 13.82 -25.34
CA GLN A 152 13.85 14.42 -26.26
C GLN A 152 12.86 15.11 -25.35
N THR A 153 13.08 16.41 -25.18
CA THR A 153 12.19 17.29 -24.44
C THR A 153 10.83 17.08 -25.07
N GLU A 154 9.88 16.57 -24.28
CA GLU A 154 8.46 16.88 -24.50
C GLU A 154 8.41 18.33 -25.03
N PRO A 155 7.70 18.61 -26.13
CA PRO A 155 7.69 19.96 -26.67
C PRO A 155 7.30 20.86 -25.51
N GLN A 156 8.23 21.70 -25.08
CA GLN A 156 8.00 22.62 -23.99
C GLN A 156 7.02 23.62 -24.55
N VAL A 157 5.73 23.31 -24.43
CA VAL A 157 4.67 24.17 -24.93
C VAL A 157 4.86 25.47 -24.20
N ASP A 158 5.22 26.48 -24.97
CA ASP A 158 5.57 27.75 -24.39
C ASP A 158 4.29 28.37 -23.80
N LEU A 159 4.36 28.84 -22.56
CA LEU A 159 3.28 29.62 -21.95
C LEU A 159 2.88 30.80 -22.84
N PHE A 160 3.83 31.33 -23.61
CA PHE A 160 3.56 32.35 -24.62
C PHE A 160 2.63 31.84 -25.72
N ASP A 161 2.91 30.66 -26.29
CA ASP A 161 2.12 30.07 -27.36
C ASP A 161 0.70 29.73 -26.89
N ILE A 162 0.57 29.25 -25.65
CA ILE A 162 -0.74 28.98 -25.02
C ILE A 162 -1.57 30.26 -24.90
N LEU A 163 -0.97 31.37 -24.47
CA LEU A 163 -1.68 32.64 -24.33
C LEU A 163 -2.08 33.23 -25.68
N VAL A 164 -1.27 33.05 -26.73
CA VAL A 164 -1.64 33.46 -28.09
C VAL A 164 -2.86 32.67 -28.55
N GLN A 165 -2.86 31.35 -28.39
CA GLN A 165 -4.00 30.49 -28.73
C GLN A 165 -5.26 30.89 -27.95
N GLU A 166 -5.16 31.11 -26.63
CA GLU A 166 -6.32 31.52 -25.84
C GLU A 166 -6.88 32.89 -26.31
N ILE A 167 -6.02 33.82 -26.74
CA ILE A 167 -6.47 35.10 -27.29
C ILE A 167 -7.24 34.89 -28.60
N GLU A 168 -6.73 34.04 -29.49
CA GLU A 168 -7.39 33.71 -30.78
C GLU A 168 -8.75 33.07 -30.55
N GLU A 169 -8.83 32.03 -29.69
CA GLU A 169 -10.09 31.37 -29.32
C GLU A 169 -11.12 32.36 -28.77
N ARG A 170 -10.70 33.32 -27.93
CA ARG A 170 -11.60 34.35 -27.37
C ARG A 170 -12.02 35.38 -28.41
N GLN A 171 -11.18 35.68 -29.40
CA GLN A 171 -11.56 36.55 -30.52
C GLN A 171 -12.59 35.86 -31.42
N GLU A 172 -12.43 34.58 -31.69
CA GLU A 172 -13.41 33.77 -32.42
C GLU A 172 -14.75 33.74 -31.69
N HIS A 173 -14.74 33.42 -30.39
CA HIS A 173 -15.96 33.47 -29.57
C HIS A 173 -16.59 34.87 -29.54
N LEU A 174 -15.80 35.95 -29.52
CA LEU A 174 -16.33 37.31 -29.60
C LEU A 174 -16.99 37.59 -30.96
N ASN A 175 -16.49 37.02 -32.05
CA ASN A 175 -17.11 37.12 -33.37
C ASN A 175 -18.42 36.32 -33.43
N GLU A 176 -18.46 35.11 -32.87
CA GLU A 176 -19.69 34.32 -32.74
C GLU A 176 -20.76 35.07 -31.95
N LEU A 177 -20.39 35.66 -30.80
CA LEU A 177 -21.33 36.45 -29.97
C LEU A 177 -21.89 37.66 -30.71
N ARG A 178 -21.09 38.29 -31.58
CA ARG A 178 -21.53 39.41 -32.42
C ARG A 178 -22.50 38.96 -33.51
N GLN A 179 -22.25 37.81 -34.13
CA GLN A 179 -23.11 37.27 -35.18
C GLN A 179 -24.48 36.84 -34.63
N ALA A 180 -24.49 36.21 -33.46
CA ALA A 180 -25.71 35.73 -32.81
C ALA A 180 -26.51 36.84 -32.05
N ARG A 181 -26.09 38.11 -32.14
CA ARG A 181 -26.71 39.27 -31.45
C ARG A 181 -26.95 39.03 -29.95
N HIS A 182 -25.96 38.48 -29.26
CA HIS A 182 -26.01 38.23 -27.81
C HIS A 182 -25.98 39.53 -26.97
N ASP A 183 -26.21 39.37 -25.66
CA ASP A 183 -26.23 40.44 -24.66
C ASP A 183 -24.93 41.29 -24.69
N PRO A 184 -25.02 42.64 -24.76
CA PRO A 184 -23.86 43.52 -24.69
C PRO A 184 -22.96 43.29 -23.46
N GLN A 185 -23.50 42.79 -22.34
CA GLN A 185 -22.66 42.45 -21.17
C GLN A 185 -21.74 41.26 -21.44
N ALA A 186 -22.19 40.25 -22.18
CA ALA A 186 -21.37 39.09 -22.54
C ALA A 186 -20.19 39.52 -23.42
N ILE A 187 -20.45 40.40 -24.40
CA ILE A 187 -19.42 40.98 -25.26
C ILE A 187 -18.39 41.76 -24.43
N ALA A 188 -18.85 42.56 -23.44
CA ALA A 188 -17.96 43.31 -22.57
C ALA A 188 -17.06 42.39 -21.70
N ARG A 189 -17.62 41.28 -21.20
CA ARG A 189 -16.85 40.28 -20.43
C ARG A 189 -15.75 39.64 -21.27
N VAL A 190 -16.05 39.20 -22.50
CA VAL A 190 -15.05 38.58 -23.38
C VAL A 190 -13.95 39.58 -23.77
N LYS A 191 -14.30 40.85 -24.04
CA LYS A 191 -13.29 41.91 -24.26
C LYS A 191 -12.37 42.11 -23.06
N ALA A 192 -12.90 42.05 -21.84
CA ALA A 192 -12.10 42.16 -20.63
C ALA A 192 -11.15 40.96 -20.46
N GLU A 193 -11.60 39.75 -20.79
CA GLU A 193 -10.77 38.55 -20.80
C GLU A 193 -9.62 38.67 -21.80
N ILE A 194 -9.89 39.07 -23.04
CA ILE A 194 -8.86 39.33 -24.06
C ILE A 194 -7.83 40.33 -23.54
N SER A 195 -8.29 41.45 -22.96
CA SER A 195 -7.42 42.48 -22.38
C SER A 195 -6.60 41.98 -21.19
N GLN A 196 -7.10 40.98 -20.44
CA GLN A 196 -6.35 40.34 -19.36
C GLN A 196 -5.24 39.44 -19.92
N ARG A 197 -5.51 38.65 -20.95
CA ARG A 197 -4.52 37.74 -21.55
C ARG A 197 -3.41 38.50 -22.27
N ILE A 198 -3.73 39.59 -22.98
CA ILE A 198 -2.73 40.48 -23.59
C ILE A 198 -1.77 41.02 -22.52
N ARG A 199 -2.28 41.47 -21.37
CA ARG A 199 -1.41 41.95 -20.27
C ARG A 199 -0.50 40.85 -19.70
N GLN A 200 -0.98 39.61 -19.63
CA GLN A 200 -0.15 38.47 -19.22
C GLN A 200 0.95 38.18 -20.25
N LEU A 201 0.62 38.23 -21.53
CA LEU A 201 1.55 38.04 -22.64
C LEU A 201 2.64 39.13 -22.64
N GLU A 202 2.28 40.40 -22.46
CA GLU A 202 3.23 41.51 -22.32
C GLU A 202 4.17 41.33 -21.11
N LEU A 203 3.66 40.82 -20.00
CA LEU A 203 4.47 40.57 -18.81
C LEU A 203 5.52 39.49 -19.07
N LEU A 204 5.15 38.39 -19.73
CA LEU A 204 6.07 37.34 -20.12
C LEU A 204 7.13 37.84 -21.10
N ASP A 205 6.74 38.68 -22.07
CA ASP A 205 7.67 39.28 -23.03
C ASP A 205 8.69 40.22 -22.35
N ARG A 206 8.24 41.02 -21.39
CA ARG A 206 9.13 41.85 -20.54
C ARG A 206 10.10 40.99 -19.74
N GLN A 207 9.65 39.86 -19.18
CA GLN A 207 10.51 38.95 -18.43
C GLN A 207 11.57 38.30 -19.33
N ARG A 208 11.20 37.90 -20.55
CA ARG A 208 12.15 37.35 -21.56
C ARG A 208 13.19 38.37 -21.96
N SER A 209 12.77 39.57 -22.33
CA SER A 209 13.70 40.64 -22.73
C SER A 209 14.64 41.04 -21.60
N GLN A 210 14.19 41.03 -20.34
CA GLN A 210 15.07 41.20 -19.18
C GLN A 210 16.06 40.05 -18.99
N GLY A 211 15.64 38.79 -19.20
CA GLY A 211 16.52 37.63 -19.15
C GLY A 211 17.62 37.68 -20.21
N ILE A 212 17.27 38.06 -21.44
CA ILE A 212 18.21 38.23 -22.55
C ILE A 212 19.22 39.36 -22.24
N ARG A 213 18.77 40.52 -21.75
CA ARG A 213 19.65 41.64 -21.36
C ARG A 213 20.63 41.26 -20.25
N LYS A 214 20.23 40.43 -19.28
CA LYS A 214 21.11 39.96 -18.20
C LYS A 214 22.16 38.95 -18.69
N HIS A 215 21.82 38.14 -19.70
CA HIS A 215 22.74 37.13 -20.23
C HIS A 215 23.72 37.70 -21.26
N ASN A 216 23.42 38.84 -21.88
CA ASN A 216 24.32 39.54 -22.79
C ASN A 216 24.67 40.94 -22.23
N PRO A 217 25.51 41.04 -21.19
CA PRO A 217 25.99 42.33 -20.71
C PRO A 217 26.95 42.91 -21.77
N ALA A 218 26.64 44.12 -22.24
CA ALA A 218 27.56 44.93 -23.02
C ALA A 218 28.74 45.41 -22.17
#